data_AF-A0A067PXY6-F1
#
_entry.id   AF-A0A067PXY6-F1
#
_cell.length_a   1.000
_cell.length_b   1.000
_cell.length_c   1.000
_cell.angle_alpha   90.00
_cell.angle_beta   90.00
_cell.angle_gamma   90.00
#
_symmetry.space_group_name_H-M   'P 1'
#
loop_
_entity.id
_entity.type
_entity.pdbx_description
1 polymer ?
#
loop_
_entity_poly.entity_id
_entity_poly.type
_entity_poly.pdbx_seq_one_letter_code
_entity_poly.pdbx_strand_id
1 'polypeptide(L)'
;MSESDEASMHSHDNFSDISIDLTHPDEKWTTITNSPRIHSFVAFSINPGVTLDSLYGEDVTEALSADSLPHKTYVGFVQQMYGLPCYDDPYTDCRIYFVTRGPPSHDANRYIEPDMSVPLWPVTEHSFDRESVKLRDPFPWPNCYLHSMSYIDVRVLSSEFADASINAVMLFPEASRLREFRTEDHVKQKIMAQDRGPSLLVESKSGSPHKVPARNSERVAKVSEDAEQELQSTYEEVGNILFDIMHSQGSDNVTVEATYDLSSISSLPEPQDFFEEEKVLRTLAQDFLERKAFFEAEEQAGWEREMREEQERLLAAKAPHSAGTPLEHVSSVSHQILTSKPGNARPSVFTRVREHFRRRSSEKSPESHSSLKQSRYNLGKLFTHTRARFSTEARSLKKQSTVLKKTSPSVSGSLAPLETEKIISKSKRHRPWARFSPFTI
;
A
#
# COMPACT_ATOMS: atom_id res chain seq x y z
N MET A 1 9.20 19.03 64.21
CA MET A 1 7.78 19.26 63.90
C MET A 1 7.69 19.98 62.58
N SER A 2 7.25 19.28 61.55
CA SER A 2 6.60 19.81 60.34
C SER A 2 6.02 18.57 59.65
N GLU A 3 4.79 18.28 60.03
CA GLU A 3 3.87 17.34 59.39
C GLU A 3 3.36 17.94 58.07
N SER A 4 2.76 17.09 57.23
CA SER A 4 1.97 17.39 55.99
C SER A 4 2.86 17.57 54.74
N ASP A 5 2.72 16.81 53.65
CA ASP A 5 1.52 16.25 53.02
C ASP A 5 1.78 14.88 52.36
N GLU A 6 1.11 13.83 52.85
CA GLU A 6 0.93 12.56 52.14
C GLU A 6 -0.31 12.67 51.24
N ALA A 7 -0.13 13.15 50.00
CA ALA A 7 -1.14 13.02 48.97
C ALA A 7 -1.00 11.65 48.29
N SER A 8 -1.78 10.70 48.81
CA SER A 8 -2.10 9.42 48.21
C SER A 8 -2.72 9.60 46.82
N MET A 9 -1.92 9.35 45.77
CA MET A 9 -2.43 9.01 44.44
C MET A 9 -2.12 7.54 44.17
N HIS A 10 -3.05 6.68 44.58
CA HIS A 10 -3.16 5.31 44.10
C HIS A 10 -4.34 5.26 43.14
N SER A 11 -4.08 5.52 41.86
CA SER A 11 -4.92 5.04 40.76
C SER A 11 -4.05 4.26 39.79
N HIS A 12 -3.50 3.15 40.29
CA HIS A 12 -3.11 2.03 39.43
C HIS A 12 -4.41 1.33 39.03
N ASP A 13 -5.13 1.92 38.07
CA ASP A 13 -6.13 1.17 37.32
C ASP A 13 -5.38 0.19 36.44
N ASN A 14 -5.16 -0.97 37.05
CA ASN A 14 -4.62 -2.19 36.48
C ASN A 14 -5.53 -2.63 35.32
N PHE A 15 -5.20 -2.22 34.10
CA PHE A 15 -5.68 -2.86 32.86
C PHE A 15 -5.10 -4.29 32.74
N SER A 16 -5.42 -5.16 33.69
CA SER A 16 -4.87 -6.51 33.82
C SER A 16 -5.78 -7.62 33.26
N ASP A 17 -6.89 -7.29 32.61
CA ASP A 17 -7.94 -8.29 32.31
C ASP A 17 -8.09 -8.65 30.83
N ILE A 18 -7.02 -8.47 30.05
CA ILE A 18 -6.74 -9.42 28.97
C ILE A 18 -5.81 -10.45 29.61
N SER A 19 -6.39 -11.43 30.30
CA SER A 19 -5.60 -12.59 30.73
C SER A 19 -5.18 -13.32 29.46
N ILE A 20 -4.02 -12.94 28.93
CA ILE A 20 -3.26 -13.83 28.06
C ILE A 20 -3.04 -15.04 28.96
N ASP A 21 -3.77 -16.11 28.70
CA ASP A 21 -3.69 -17.32 29.49
C ASP A 21 -2.25 -17.84 29.40
N LEU A 22 -1.46 -17.51 30.43
CA LEU A 22 -0.07 -17.89 30.59
C LEU A 22 0.04 -19.30 31.21
N THR A 23 -1.10 -19.96 31.43
CA THR A 23 -1.19 -21.36 31.87
C THR A 23 -1.45 -22.23 30.63
N HIS A 24 -0.83 -23.37 30.36
CA HIS A 24 0.10 -24.24 31.07
C HIS A 24 0.86 -25.04 29.97
N PRO A 25 2.12 -25.50 30.18
CA PRO A 25 2.83 -26.40 29.26
C PRO A 25 2.11 -27.74 28.95
N ASP A 26 0.99 -28.03 29.62
CA ASP A 26 0.20 -29.25 29.49
C ASP A 26 -1.17 -29.03 28.83
N GLU A 27 -1.47 -27.81 28.38
CA GLU A 27 -2.72 -27.52 27.70
C GLU A 27 -2.80 -28.33 26.41
N LYS A 28 -3.85 -29.13 26.24
CA LYS A 28 -4.04 -29.94 25.03
C LYS A 28 -4.34 -29.02 23.85
N TRP A 29 -3.32 -28.79 23.03
CA TRP A 29 -3.28 -28.14 21.71
C TRP A 29 -4.25 -28.78 20.71
N THR A 30 -5.55 -28.74 21.00
CA THR A 30 -6.61 -29.38 20.21
C THR A 30 -7.58 -28.37 19.62
N THR A 31 -7.41 -27.09 19.95
CA THR A 31 -8.20 -25.99 19.41
C THR A 31 -7.80 -25.75 17.96
N ILE A 32 -8.80 -25.55 17.10
CA ILE A 32 -8.61 -25.04 15.75
C ILE A 32 -8.83 -23.53 15.84
N THR A 33 -7.85 -22.75 15.41
CA THR A 33 -7.96 -21.29 15.32
C THR A 33 -8.03 -20.85 13.87
N ASN A 34 -8.58 -19.67 13.61
CA ASN A 34 -8.66 -19.06 12.28
C ASN A 34 -7.45 -18.14 11.98
N SER A 35 -6.42 -18.19 12.83
CA SER A 35 -5.21 -17.38 12.71
C SER A 35 -4.02 -18.16 13.24
N PRO A 36 -2.81 -17.87 12.73
CA PRO A 36 -1.62 -18.53 13.22
C PRO A 36 -1.35 -18.08 14.66
N ARG A 37 -1.07 -19.05 15.52
CA ARG A 37 -0.71 -18.84 16.91
C ARG A 37 0.57 -18.00 17.06
N ILE A 38 0.55 -17.03 17.97
CA ILE A 38 1.76 -16.29 18.35
C ILE A 38 2.81 -17.26 18.91
N HIS A 39 4.08 -16.99 18.62
CA HIS A 39 5.24 -17.81 18.99
C HIS A 39 5.32 -19.18 18.26
N SER A 40 4.58 -19.34 17.16
CA SER A 40 4.72 -20.49 16.27
C SER A 40 5.58 -20.16 15.05
N PHE A 41 6.10 -21.21 14.40
CA PHE A 41 6.76 -21.11 13.11
C PHE A 41 5.81 -21.57 12.00
N VAL A 42 5.78 -20.81 10.92
CA VAL A 42 4.93 -21.06 9.75
C VAL A 42 5.77 -21.08 8.49
N ALA A 43 5.39 -21.96 7.55
CA ALA A 43 5.73 -21.83 6.15
C ALA A 43 4.74 -20.87 5.51
N PHE A 44 5.20 -19.88 4.75
CA PHE A 44 4.32 -18.89 4.12
C PHE A 44 4.81 -18.41 2.77
N SER A 45 3.89 -18.00 1.90
CA SER A 45 4.16 -17.43 0.58
C SER A 45 3.19 -16.32 0.23
N ILE A 46 3.61 -15.33 -0.56
CA ILE A 46 2.72 -14.29 -1.08
C ILE A 46 1.64 -14.96 -1.92
N ASN A 47 0.37 -14.61 -1.67
CA ASN A 47 -0.72 -14.92 -2.60
C ASN A 47 -0.90 -13.71 -3.52
N PRO A 48 -0.40 -13.75 -4.77
CA PRO A 48 -0.39 -12.57 -5.63
C PRO A 48 -1.81 -12.14 -6.01
N GLY A 49 -2.73 -13.10 -6.21
CA GLY A 49 -4.09 -12.82 -6.63
C GLY A 49 -4.87 -12.06 -5.56
N VAL A 50 -4.84 -12.57 -4.33
CA VAL A 50 -5.51 -11.94 -3.19
C VAL A 50 -4.83 -10.62 -2.80
N THR A 51 -3.51 -10.54 -2.90
CA THR A 51 -2.79 -9.28 -2.66
C THR A 51 -3.17 -8.21 -3.67
N LEU A 52 -3.24 -8.54 -4.96
CA LEU A 52 -3.64 -7.58 -5.99
C LEU A 52 -5.11 -7.16 -5.85
N ASP A 53 -5.99 -8.10 -5.53
CA ASP A 53 -7.42 -7.84 -5.37
C ASP A 53 -7.68 -6.92 -4.16
N SER A 54 -7.04 -7.22 -3.02
CA SER A 54 -7.19 -6.41 -1.80
C SER A 54 -6.60 -5.01 -1.92
N LEU A 55 -5.44 -4.85 -2.56
CA LEU A 55 -4.74 -3.56 -2.65
C LEU A 55 -5.21 -2.70 -3.82
N TYR A 56 -5.58 -3.30 -4.95
CA TYR A 56 -5.82 -2.58 -6.21
C TYR A 56 -7.14 -2.93 -6.90
N GLY A 57 -7.84 -3.97 -6.45
CA GLY A 57 -9.14 -4.42 -6.96
C GLY A 57 -9.06 -5.49 -8.06
N GLU A 58 -10.17 -6.21 -8.24
CA GLU A 58 -10.36 -7.36 -9.14
C GLU A 58 -9.87 -7.12 -10.58
N ASP A 59 -10.08 -5.92 -11.12
CA ASP A 59 -9.64 -5.53 -12.48
C ASP A 59 -8.12 -5.75 -12.69
N VAL A 60 -7.32 -5.49 -11.65
CA VAL A 60 -5.85 -5.61 -11.72
C VAL A 60 -5.44 -7.08 -11.66
N THR A 61 -6.07 -7.86 -10.78
CA THR A 61 -5.83 -9.29 -10.60
C THR A 61 -6.11 -10.08 -11.88
N GLU A 62 -7.26 -9.83 -12.53
CA GLU A 62 -7.61 -10.47 -13.80
C GLU A 62 -6.60 -10.14 -14.91
N ALA A 63 -6.15 -8.88 -14.97
CA ALA A 63 -5.27 -8.41 -16.04
C ALA A 63 -3.84 -8.94 -15.94
N LEU A 64 -3.32 -9.12 -14.72
CA LEU A 64 -1.94 -9.55 -14.48
C LEU A 64 -1.75 -11.07 -14.49
N SER A 65 -2.83 -11.85 -14.56
CA SER A 65 -2.77 -13.33 -14.48
C SER A 65 -1.97 -13.78 -13.24
N ALA A 66 -2.42 -13.31 -12.08
CA ALA A 66 -1.70 -13.38 -10.81
C ALA A 66 -1.15 -14.78 -10.46
N ASP A 67 -1.89 -15.85 -10.81
CA ASP A 67 -1.50 -17.25 -10.58
C ASP A 67 -0.22 -17.67 -11.32
N SER A 68 0.20 -16.92 -12.34
CA SER A 68 1.42 -17.19 -13.10
C SER A 68 2.66 -16.52 -12.53
N LEU A 69 2.51 -15.66 -11.50
CA LEU A 69 3.64 -14.97 -10.90
C LEU A 69 4.42 -15.96 -10.02
N PRO A 70 5.74 -16.09 -10.25
CA PRO A 70 6.58 -16.95 -9.43
C PRO A 70 6.58 -16.40 -8.00
N HIS A 71 6.33 -17.28 -7.05
CA HIS A 71 6.42 -17.00 -5.62
C HIS A 71 7.19 -18.13 -4.95
N LYS A 72 7.94 -17.78 -3.91
CA LYS A 72 8.66 -18.74 -3.07
C LYS A 72 7.95 -18.94 -1.74
N THR A 73 8.19 -20.10 -1.13
CA THR A 73 7.74 -20.38 0.23
C THR A 73 8.89 -20.15 1.21
N TYR A 74 8.62 -19.31 2.21
CA TYR A 74 9.55 -18.89 3.25
C TYR A 74 9.16 -19.54 4.57
N VAL A 75 10.07 -19.54 5.54
CA VAL A 75 9.76 -19.90 6.92
C VAL A 75 9.92 -18.69 7.81
N GLY A 76 8.98 -18.50 8.72
CA GLY A 76 9.03 -17.38 9.64
C GLY A 76 8.40 -17.68 10.99
N PHE A 77 8.76 -16.84 11.95
CA PHE A 77 8.29 -16.87 13.32
C PHE A 77 7.22 -15.79 13.53
N VAL A 78 6.02 -16.20 13.95
CA VAL A 78 4.90 -15.30 14.20
C VAL A 78 5.10 -14.63 15.56
N GLN A 79 5.49 -13.36 15.56
CA GLN A 79 5.83 -12.65 16.79
C GLN A 79 4.63 -11.94 17.41
N GLN A 80 3.80 -11.34 16.58
CA GLN A 80 2.73 -10.45 16.98
C GLN A 80 1.59 -10.57 15.97
N MET A 81 0.36 -10.50 16.47
CA MET A 81 -0.83 -10.25 15.66
C MET A 81 -1.29 -8.82 15.91
N TYR A 82 -1.76 -8.14 14.87
CA TYR A 82 -2.34 -6.80 14.94
C TYR A 82 -3.84 -6.86 14.67
N GLY A 83 -4.54 -5.82 15.13
CA GLY A 83 -5.97 -5.70 14.96
C GLY A 83 -6.77 -6.52 15.97
N LEU A 84 -8.08 -6.25 16.01
CA LEU A 84 -9.04 -7.08 16.71
C LEU A 84 -9.57 -8.13 15.73
N PRO A 85 -9.88 -9.36 16.17
CA PRO A 85 -10.56 -10.34 15.33
C PRO A 85 -11.86 -9.74 14.79
N CYS A 86 -11.92 -9.51 13.47
CA CYS A 86 -13.12 -9.03 12.80
C CYS A 86 -13.76 -10.21 12.06
N TYR A 87 -15.03 -10.49 12.32
CA TYR A 87 -15.73 -11.61 11.67
C TYR A 87 -15.91 -11.39 10.15
N ASP A 88 -15.88 -10.14 9.70
CA ASP A 88 -16.04 -9.78 8.29
C ASP A 88 -14.71 -9.72 7.54
N ASP A 89 -13.58 -9.70 8.25
CA ASP A 89 -12.25 -9.71 7.65
C ASP A 89 -11.64 -11.12 7.75
N PRO A 90 -11.53 -11.88 6.65
CA PRO A 90 -10.91 -13.20 6.67
C PRO A 90 -9.39 -13.12 6.71
N TYR A 91 -8.80 -11.99 7.13
CA TYR A 91 -7.37 -11.80 7.24
C TYR A 91 -6.97 -11.42 8.67
N THR A 92 -5.81 -11.92 9.11
CA THR A 92 -5.19 -11.51 10.37
C THR A 92 -3.84 -10.85 10.08
N ASP A 93 -3.68 -9.59 10.47
CA ASP A 93 -2.40 -8.91 10.37
C ASP A 93 -1.39 -9.52 11.35
N CYS A 94 -0.22 -9.88 10.84
CA CYS A 94 0.83 -10.56 11.59
C CYS A 94 2.19 -9.93 11.31
N ARG A 95 3.03 -9.83 12.35
CA ARG A 95 4.47 -9.62 12.19
C ARG A 95 5.20 -10.95 12.17
N ILE A 96 5.85 -11.25 11.07
CA ILE A 96 6.59 -12.50 10.86
C ILE A 96 8.09 -12.19 10.71
N TYR A 97 8.92 -12.81 11.55
CA TYR A 97 10.38 -12.73 11.47
C TYR A 97 10.91 -13.87 10.60
N PHE A 98 11.80 -13.58 9.66
CA PHE A 98 12.32 -14.60 8.75
C PHE A 98 13.30 -15.55 9.46
N VAL A 99 13.19 -16.83 9.10
CA VAL A 99 14.18 -17.87 9.44
C VAL A 99 15.06 -18.12 8.22
N THR A 100 16.38 -18.10 8.42
CA THR A 100 17.36 -18.31 7.37
C THR A 100 18.27 -19.48 7.69
N ARG A 101 18.98 -19.96 6.67
CA ARG A 101 20.05 -20.94 6.83
C ARG A 101 21.39 -20.22 6.92
N GLY A 102 22.02 -20.28 8.09
CA GLY A 102 23.19 -19.49 8.41
C GLY A 102 22.85 -18.11 8.99
N PRO A 103 23.84 -17.44 9.60
CA PRO A 103 23.66 -16.08 10.12
C PRO A 103 23.47 -15.07 8.98
N PRO A 104 22.89 -13.88 9.27
CA PRO A 104 22.78 -12.78 8.32
C PRO A 104 24.10 -12.50 7.61
N SER A 105 24.04 -12.19 6.32
CA SER A 105 25.14 -11.49 5.66
C SER A 105 25.28 -10.08 6.25
N HIS A 106 26.51 -9.62 6.42
CA HIS A 106 26.79 -8.25 6.88
C HIS A 106 26.26 -7.22 5.88
N ASP A 107 25.37 -6.33 6.34
CA ASP A 107 24.80 -5.24 5.54
C ASP A 107 25.09 -3.90 6.22
N ALA A 108 26.11 -3.20 5.69
CA ALA A 108 26.51 -1.88 6.20
C ALA A 108 25.42 -0.81 6.02
N ASN A 109 24.53 -0.94 5.04
CA ASN A 109 23.50 0.06 4.76
C ASN A 109 22.34 -0.04 5.76
N ARG A 110 22.03 -1.25 6.20
CA ARG A 110 21.00 -1.52 7.22
C ARG A 110 21.57 -1.67 8.63
N TYR A 111 22.90 -1.55 8.78
CA TYR A 111 23.62 -1.74 10.04
C TYR A 111 23.32 -3.12 10.65
N ILE A 112 23.28 -4.15 9.80
CA ILE A 112 23.02 -5.54 10.22
C ILE A 112 24.36 -6.27 10.26
N GLU A 113 24.69 -6.80 11.43
CA GLU A 113 25.83 -7.68 11.63
C GLU A 113 25.39 -9.15 11.73
N PRO A 114 26.26 -10.12 11.38
CA PRO A 114 25.93 -11.55 11.47
C PRO A 114 25.53 -12.01 12.89
N ASP A 115 25.97 -11.31 13.93
CA ASP A 115 25.64 -11.62 15.31
C ASP A 115 24.24 -11.15 15.75
N MET A 116 23.57 -10.33 14.94
CA MET A 116 22.19 -9.86 15.15
C MET A 116 21.15 -10.92 14.73
N SER A 117 21.44 -12.16 15.09
CA SER A 117 20.57 -13.31 14.88
C SER A 117 20.62 -14.25 16.08
N VAL A 118 19.63 -15.12 16.18
CA VAL A 118 19.52 -16.07 17.28
C VAL A 118 19.49 -17.49 16.71
N PRO A 119 20.41 -18.39 17.11
CA PRO A 119 20.40 -19.77 16.65
C PRO A 119 19.13 -20.49 17.11
N LEU A 120 18.56 -21.31 16.23
CA LEU A 120 17.45 -22.21 16.55
C LEU A 120 17.99 -23.61 16.83
N TRP A 121 17.51 -24.26 17.89
CA TRP A 121 17.89 -25.64 18.20
C TRP A 121 17.49 -26.57 17.03
N PRO A 122 18.40 -27.44 16.52
CA PRO A 122 19.51 -28.09 17.23
C PRO A 122 20.89 -27.39 17.19
N VAL A 123 21.00 -26.18 16.62
CA VAL A 123 22.29 -25.47 16.55
C VAL A 123 22.76 -25.09 17.95
N THR A 124 23.94 -25.54 18.37
CA THR A 124 24.52 -25.19 19.68
C THR A 124 25.69 -24.22 19.57
N GLU A 125 26.31 -24.15 18.39
CA GLU A 125 27.49 -23.33 18.14
C GLU A 125 27.06 -22.08 17.35
N HIS A 126 27.09 -20.93 18.03
CA HIS A 126 27.00 -19.63 17.39
C HIS A 126 28.30 -18.89 17.61
N SER A 127 28.80 -18.23 16.58
CA SER A 127 30.09 -17.52 16.62
C SER A 127 30.14 -16.37 17.64
N PHE A 128 29.02 -16.05 18.28
CA PHE A 128 28.83 -14.89 19.14
C PHE A 128 28.18 -15.24 20.49
N ASP A 129 28.42 -16.45 21.01
CA ASP A 129 28.07 -16.90 22.38
C ASP A 129 26.57 -16.83 22.75
N ARG A 130 25.67 -16.74 21.77
CA ARG A 130 24.21 -16.80 22.01
C ARG A 130 23.75 -18.24 22.15
N GLU A 131 23.09 -18.56 23.26
CA GLU A 131 22.41 -19.86 23.42
C GLU A 131 21.30 -19.99 22.38
N SER A 132 21.13 -21.19 21.84
CA SER A 132 19.99 -21.46 20.97
C SER A 132 18.67 -21.42 21.70
N VAL A 133 17.71 -20.83 21.00
CA VAL A 133 16.32 -20.87 21.40
C VAL A 133 15.81 -22.29 21.18
N LYS A 134 15.34 -22.90 22.26
CA LYS A 134 14.77 -24.25 22.23
C LYS A 134 13.32 -24.17 21.82
N LEU A 135 12.97 -25.06 20.90
CA LEU A 135 11.59 -25.25 20.45
C LEU A 135 11.04 -26.50 21.13
N ARG A 136 9.71 -26.68 21.09
CA ARG A 136 9.09 -27.91 21.61
C ARG A 136 9.65 -29.16 20.93
N ASP A 137 9.79 -29.10 19.62
CA ASP A 137 10.38 -30.13 18.78
C ASP A 137 11.57 -29.51 17.99
N PRO A 138 12.61 -30.29 17.65
CA PRO A 138 13.77 -29.76 16.94
C PRO A 138 13.37 -29.14 15.60
N PHE A 139 14.01 -28.01 15.26
CA PHE A 139 13.79 -27.43 13.95
C PHE A 139 14.25 -28.41 12.85
N PRO A 140 13.47 -28.60 11.77
CA PRO A 140 13.70 -29.70 10.83
C PRO A 140 14.98 -29.53 9.98
N TRP A 141 15.51 -28.31 9.89
CA TRP A 141 16.77 -28.04 9.18
C TRP A 141 17.89 -27.64 10.17
N PRO A 142 19.13 -28.10 9.94
CA PRO A 142 20.28 -27.66 10.72
C PRO A 142 20.74 -26.26 10.30
N ASN A 143 21.50 -25.59 11.18
CA ASN A 143 22.09 -24.28 10.95
C ASN A 143 21.04 -23.20 10.63
N CYS A 144 19.92 -23.22 11.35
CA CYS A 144 18.86 -22.22 11.21
C CYS A 144 18.98 -21.12 12.24
N TYR A 145 18.73 -19.89 11.78
CA TYR A 145 18.83 -18.69 12.58
C TYR A 145 17.57 -17.85 12.41
N LEU A 146 17.12 -17.26 13.50
CA LEU A 146 16.05 -16.27 13.49
C LEU A 146 16.67 -14.87 13.41
N HIS A 147 16.36 -14.13 12.35
CA HIS A 147 16.86 -12.77 12.18
C HIS A 147 16.14 -11.82 13.14
N SER A 148 16.89 -11.04 13.93
CA SER A 148 16.27 -10.08 14.84
C SER A 148 15.65 -8.87 14.13
N MET A 149 16.20 -8.51 12.96
CA MET A 149 15.86 -7.29 12.21
C MET A 149 15.16 -7.55 10.86
N SER A 150 15.09 -8.80 10.41
CA SER A 150 14.42 -9.15 9.15
C SER A 150 13.03 -9.67 9.48
N TYR A 151 12.03 -8.81 9.32
CA TYR A 151 10.63 -9.13 9.48
C TYR A 151 9.79 -8.48 8.40
N ILE A 152 8.57 -8.97 8.28
CA ILE A 152 7.54 -8.41 7.43
C ILE A 152 6.23 -8.33 8.23
N ASP A 153 5.48 -7.26 8.00
CA ASP A 153 4.08 -7.14 8.43
C ASP A 153 3.21 -7.58 7.25
N VAL A 154 2.42 -8.64 7.45
CA VAL A 154 1.63 -9.31 6.39
C VAL A 154 0.20 -9.57 6.85
N ARG A 155 -0.72 -9.68 5.89
CA ARG A 155 -2.05 -10.22 6.12
C ARG A 155 -2.03 -11.72 5.91
N VAL A 156 -2.28 -12.50 6.94
CA VAL A 156 -2.41 -13.95 6.83
C VAL A 156 -3.87 -14.29 6.57
N LEU A 157 -4.15 -15.02 5.49
CA LEU A 157 -5.50 -15.53 5.22
C LEU A 157 -5.93 -16.45 6.36
N SER A 158 -7.09 -16.17 6.93
CA SER A 158 -7.74 -17.01 7.92
C SER A 158 -8.07 -18.36 7.31
N SER A 159 -7.35 -19.37 7.79
CA SER A 159 -7.53 -20.77 7.45
C SER A 159 -7.63 -21.59 8.73
N GLU A 160 -7.97 -22.86 8.62
CA GLU A 160 -8.03 -23.75 9.78
C GLU A 160 -6.60 -24.08 10.26
N PHE A 161 -6.13 -23.32 11.25
CA PHE A 161 -4.87 -23.58 11.95
C PHE A 161 -5.13 -24.56 13.08
N ALA A 162 -4.89 -25.85 12.83
CA ALA A 162 -4.99 -26.87 13.87
C ALA A 162 -3.76 -26.81 14.79
N ASP A 163 -3.94 -26.45 16.06
CA ASP A 163 -2.84 -26.37 17.04
C ASP A 163 -2.05 -27.70 17.16
N ALA A 164 -2.72 -28.83 16.93
CA ALA A 164 -2.12 -30.16 16.93
C ALA A 164 -1.09 -30.36 15.80
N SER A 165 -1.15 -29.55 14.74
CA SER A 165 -0.24 -29.62 13.59
C SER A 165 0.99 -28.71 13.73
N ILE A 166 1.08 -27.92 14.81
CA ILE A 166 2.23 -27.03 14.98
C ILE A 166 3.46 -27.86 15.33
N ASN A 167 4.36 -28.01 14.37
CA ASN A 167 5.60 -28.76 14.53
C ASN A 167 6.66 -27.97 15.32
N ALA A 168 6.70 -26.65 15.17
CA ALA A 168 7.71 -25.81 15.80
C ALA A 168 7.03 -24.68 16.58
N VAL A 169 7.00 -24.83 17.90
CA VAL A 169 6.48 -23.84 18.85
C VAL A 169 7.61 -23.38 19.76
N MET A 170 7.73 -22.08 19.95
CA MET A 170 8.57 -21.47 20.97
C MET A 170 7.78 -21.28 22.26
N LEU A 171 8.23 -21.92 23.34
CA LEU A 171 7.59 -21.77 24.65
C LEU A 171 7.84 -20.37 25.23
N PHE A 172 6.99 -19.93 26.16
CA PHE A 172 7.06 -18.57 26.70
C PHE A 172 8.42 -18.15 27.29
N PRO A 173 9.16 -18.99 28.05
CA PRO A 173 10.50 -18.62 28.52
C PRO A 173 11.49 -18.36 27.40
N GLU A 174 11.35 -19.09 26.29
CA GLU A 174 12.18 -18.93 25.09
C GLU A 174 11.78 -17.69 24.29
N ALA A 175 10.48 -17.43 24.16
CA ALA A 175 9.97 -16.21 23.53
C ALA A 175 10.36 -14.94 24.29
N SER A 176 10.44 -15.03 25.62
CA SER A 176 10.91 -13.93 26.48
C SER A 176 12.39 -13.64 26.27
N ARG A 177 13.24 -14.68 26.25
CA ARG A 177 14.67 -14.55 25.91
C ARG A 177 14.89 -14.01 24.51
N LEU A 178 14.13 -14.49 23.52
CA LEU A 178 14.20 -13.97 22.16
C LEU A 178 13.89 -12.46 22.12
N ARG A 179 12.92 -11.99 22.90
CA ARG A 179 12.59 -10.56 22.99
C ARG A 179 13.78 -9.75 23.51
N GLU A 180 14.48 -10.25 24.51
CA GLU A 180 15.69 -9.62 25.07
C GLU A 180 16.79 -9.50 24.01
N PHE A 181 17.14 -10.60 23.33
CA PHE A 181 18.13 -10.57 22.24
C PHE A 181 17.78 -9.57 21.15
N ARG A 182 16.50 -9.46 20.79
CA ARG A 182 16.04 -8.49 19.79
C ARG A 182 16.13 -7.05 20.28
N THR A 183 15.86 -6.80 21.56
CA THR A 183 16.07 -5.47 22.16
C THR A 183 17.55 -5.09 22.13
N GLU A 184 18.45 -6.01 22.49
CA GLU A 184 19.90 -5.80 22.41
C GLU A 184 20.34 -5.49 20.97
N ASP A 185 19.87 -6.27 19.99
CA ASP A 185 20.19 -6.06 18.57
C ASP A 185 19.68 -4.73 18.05
N HIS A 186 18.48 -4.30 18.45
CA HIS A 186 17.95 -3.00 18.08
C HIS A 186 18.77 -1.84 18.69
N VAL A 187 19.22 -1.98 19.93
CA VAL A 187 20.09 -1.00 20.58
C VAL A 187 21.43 -0.93 19.85
N LYS A 188 22.04 -2.08 19.56
CA LYS A 188 23.30 -2.19 18.82
C LYS A 188 23.20 -1.55 17.43
N GLN A 189 22.16 -1.89 16.67
CA GLN A 189 21.90 -1.29 15.35
C GLN A 189 21.79 0.24 15.41
N LYS A 190 21.10 0.77 16.43
CA LYS A 190 20.99 2.23 16.64
C LYS A 190 22.33 2.89 16.96
N ILE A 191 23.16 2.26 17.79
CA ILE A 191 24.51 2.77 18.10
C ILE A 191 25.35 2.83 16.83
N MET A 192 25.35 1.76 16.02
CA MET A 192 26.07 1.73 14.74
C MET A 192 25.58 2.80 13.76
N ALA A 193 24.28 3.04 13.71
CA ALA A 193 23.69 4.09 12.88
C ALA A 193 24.12 5.50 13.33
N GLN A 194 24.25 5.72 14.65
CA GLN A 194 24.69 6.99 15.22
C GLN A 194 26.20 7.23 15.01
N ASP A 195 27.03 6.20 15.20
CA ASP A 195 28.49 6.30 15.08
C ASP A 195 28.96 6.62 13.66
N ARG A 196 28.21 6.19 12.65
CA ARG A 196 28.51 6.53 11.24
C ARG A 196 28.24 8.02 10.93
N GLY A 197 27.53 8.71 11.83
CA GLY A 197 27.13 10.11 11.71
C GLY A 197 26.25 10.40 10.49
N PRO A 198 25.72 11.62 10.35
CA PRO A 198 25.05 12.08 9.12
C PRO A 198 26.03 12.25 7.93
N SER A 199 27.20 11.61 7.98
CA SER A 199 28.27 11.80 7.03
C SER A 199 27.98 11.02 5.74
N LEU A 200 27.72 11.75 4.66
CA LEU A 200 27.59 11.30 3.26
C LEU A 200 26.19 11.11 2.67
N LEU A 201 25.18 11.87 3.12
CA LEU A 201 24.25 12.44 2.14
C LEU A 201 24.93 13.65 1.49
N VAL A 202 25.92 13.39 0.61
CA VAL A 202 26.24 14.30 -0.49
C VAL A 202 25.05 14.24 -1.44
N GLU A 203 23.97 14.87 -1.00
CA GLU A 203 22.79 15.10 -1.79
C GLU A 203 23.24 15.99 -2.93
N SER A 204 23.24 15.44 -4.14
CA SER A 204 23.42 16.19 -5.38
C SER A 204 22.18 17.06 -5.60
N LYS A 205 21.99 18.07 -4.75
CA LYS A 205 20.93 19.08 -4.88
C LYS A 205 21.40 20.14 -5.85
N SER A 206 21.14 19.91 -7.14
CA SER A 206 21.02 21.00 -8.10
C SER A 206 19.72 21.75 -7.80
N GLY A 207 19.86 22.90 -7.14
CA GLY A 207 19.04 24.12 -7.27
C GLY A 207 17.52 24.03 -7.07
N SER A 208 17.03 24.60 -5.97
CA SER A 208 15.95 25.59 -6.01
C SER A 208 15.81 26.31 -4.64
N PRO A 209 15.82 27.65 -4.57
CA PRO A 209 15.63 28.39 -3.34
C PRO A 209 14.15 28.67 -3.09
N HIS A 210 13.50 27.92 -2.19
CA HIS A 210 12.21 28.31 -1.62
C HIS A 210 12.37 28.80 -0.17
N LYS A 211 12.03 30.08 0.00
CA LYS A 211 12.03 30.88 1.22
C LYS A 211 10.74 30.58 2.00
N VAL A 212 10.84 29.99 3.19
CA VAL A 212 9.69 29.77 4.10
C VAL A 212 9.72 30.82 5.21
N PRO A 213 8.58 31.46 5.54
CA PRO A 213 8.51 32.52 6.55
C PRO A 213 8.37 31.96 7.98
N ALA A 214 8.96 32.70 8.93
CA ALA A 214 8.92 32.46 10.36
C ALA A 214 7.50 32.64 10.94
N ARG A 215 7.05 31.68 11.74
CA ARG A 215 5.77 31.73 12.47
C ARG A 215 6.06 31.96 13.96
N ASN A 216 5.76 33.16 14.44
CA ASN A 216 5.80 33.53 15.86
C ASN A 216 4.73 32.76 16.64
N SER A 217 5.12 32.18 17.78
CA SER A 217 4.25 31.55 18.74
C SER A 217 4.18 32.44 19.98
N GLU A 218 3.06 33.11 20.18
CA GLU A 218 2.78 33.94 21.36
C GLU A 218 1.57 33.30 22.07
N ARG A 219 1.86 32.58 23.17
CA ARG A 219 0.86 31.98 24.06
C ARG A 219 0.42 33.03 25.07
N VAL A 220 -0.86 33.41 25.04
CA VAL A 220 -1.51 34.14 26.12
C VAL A 220 -2.49 33.20 26.82
N ALA A 221 -2.25 33.00 28.12
CA ALA A 221 -3.10 32.23 29.01
C ALA A 221 -4.38 33.03 29.33
N LYS A 222 -5.54 32.42 29.09
CA LYS A 222 -6.80 32.74 29.77
C LYS A 222 -7.41 31.43 30.24
N VAL A 223 -7.55 31.32 31.55
CA VAL A 223 -8.25 30.27 32.27
C VAL A 223 -9.68 30.75 32.46
N SER A 224 -10.66 30.00 31.95
CA SER A 224 -12.09 30.22 32.21
C SER A 224 -12.78 28.90 32.52
N GLU A 225 -13.76 29.00 33.40
CA GLU A 225 -14.47 27.93 34.12
C GLU A 225 -15.54 27.25 33.24
N ASP A 226 -15.13 26.40 32.28
CA ASP A 226 -16.05 25.61 31.42
C ASP A 226 -15.81 24.08 31.57
N ALA A 227 -15.53 23.61 32.79
CA ALA A 227 -15.02 22.25 33.06
C ALA A 227 -16.07 21.12 32.97
N GLU A 228 -17.36 21.41 32.77
CA GLU A 228 -18.41 20.36 32.76
C GLU A 228 -18.97 20.05 31.35
N GLN A 229 -18.69 20.87 30.33
CA GLN A 229 -19.03 20.57 28.93
C GLN A 229 -17.91 19.87 28.14
N GLU A 230 -16.66 19.92 28.60
CA GLU A 230 -15.53 19.19 27.98
C GLU A 230 -15.59 17.66 28.20
N LEU A 231 -16.35 17.19 29.18
CA LEU A 231 -16.46 15.75 29.49
C LEU A 231 -17.40 14.99 28.55
N GLN A 232 -18.28 15.65 27.79
CA GLN A 232 -19.15 14.97 26.81
C GLN A 232 -18.54 14.92 25.41
N SER A 233 -17.72 15.90 25.01
CA SER A 233 -17.04 15.84 23.70
C SER A 233 -15.94 14.78 23.66
N THR A 234 -15.34 14.46 24.82
CA THR A 234 -14.26 13.47 24.92
C THR A 234 -14.73 12.04 24.65
N TYR A 235 -15.97 11.68 24.98
CA TYR A 235 -16.49 10.34 24.68
C TYR A 235 -16.81 10.13 23.19
N GLU A 236 -17.31 11.15 22.49
CA GLU A 236 -17.52 11.07 21.03
C GLU A 236 -16.19 11.04 20.28
N GLU A 237 -15.18 11.77 20.74
CA GLU A 237 -13.82 11.73 20.16
C GLU A 237 -13.16 10.36 20.37
N VAL A 238 -13.24 9.78 21.58
CA VAL A 238 -12.74 8.42 21.84
C VAL A 238 -13.52 7.38 21.04
N GLY A 239 -14.83 7.55 20.87
CA GLY A 239 -15.67 6.69 20.03
C GLY A 239 -15.26 6.75 18.56
N ASN A 240 -15.02 7.95 18.03
CA ASN A 240 -14.55 8.15 16.65
C ASN A 240 -13.12 7.62 16.47
N ILE A 241 -12.21 7.77 17.44
CA ILE A 241 -10.87 7.18 17.38
C ILE A 241 -10.97 5.66 17.38
N LEU A 242 -11.80 5.05 18.24
CA LEU A 242 -11.99 3.60 18.25
C LEU A 242 -12.64 3.12 16.95
N PHE A 243 -13.60 3.87 16.42
CA PHE A 243 -14.24 3.57 15.14
C PHE A 243 -13.25 3.71 13.98
N ASP A 244 -12.40 4.74 13.98
CA ASP A 244 -11.33 4.93 12.99
C ASP A 244 -10.22 3.89 13.14
N ILE A 245 -9.97 3.35 14.35
CA ILE A 245 -9.08 2.20 14.56
C ILE A 245 -9.74 0.91 14.04
N MET A 246 -11.06 0.76 14.21
CA MET A 246 -11.81 -0.39 13.70
C MET A 246 -12.03 -0.33 12.17
N HIS A 247 -12.07 0.87 11.59
CA HIS A 247 -12.31 1.13 10.17
C HIS A 247 -11.07 1.72 9.50
N SER A 248 -9.91 1.68 10.16
CA SER A 248 -8.66 2.11 9.55
C SER A 248 -8.52 1.30 8.27
N GLN A 249 -8.35 2.00 7.16
CA GLN A 249 -8.28 1.44 5.81
C GLN A 249 -7.47 0.15 5.84
N GLY A 250 -7.99 -0.90 5.17
CA GLY A 250 -7.37 -2.22 5.15
C GLY A 250 -5.87 -2.09 4.93
N SER A 251 -5.08 -2.82 5.73
CA SER A 251 -3.63 -2.63 5.74
C SER A 251 -3.06 -2.74 4.32
N ASP A 252 -2.11 -1.87 3.97
CA ASP A 252 -1.37 -1.95 2.69
C ASP A 252 -0.38 -3.13 2.63
N ASN A 253 -0.46 -4.05 3.60
CA ASN A 253 0.38 -5.23 3.72
C ASN A 253 0.02 -6.26 2.64
N VAL A 254 1.03 -6.99 2.18
CA VAL A 254 0.81 -8.11 1.25
C VAL A 254 0.06 -9.24 1.95
N THR A 255 -0.79 -9.94 1.20
CA THR A 255 -1.50 -11.11 1.72
C THR A 255 -0.67 -12.37 1.48
N VAL A 256 -0.53 -13.19 2.52
CA VAL A 256 0.21 -14.45 2.47
C VAL A 256 -0.69 -15.62 2.83
N GLU A 257 -0.43 -16.75 2.20
CA GLU A 257 -0.89 -18.05 2.67
C GLU A 257 0.14 -18.59 3.65
N ALA A 258 -0.32 -19.11 4.80
CA ALA A 258 0.56 -19.67 5.82
C ALA A 258 0.06 -21.04 6.27
N THR A 259 1.00 -21.92 6.61
CA THR A 259 0.75 -23.28 7.09
C THR A 259 1.78 -23.71 8.13
N TYR A 260 1.40 -24.61 9.04
CA TYR A 260 2.31 -25.24 9.99
C TYR A 260 3.12 -26.40 9.40
N ASP A 261 2.79 -26.82 8.18
CA ASP A 261 3.52 -27.86 7.48
C ASP A 261 4.85 -27.33 6.91
N LEU A 262 5.89 -27.43 7.73
CA LEU A 262 7.27 -27.12 7.34
C LEU A 262 7.87 -28.15 6.38
N SER A 263 7.27 -29.33 6.22
CA SER A 263 7.84 -30.40 5.38
C SER A 263 7.74 -30.09 3.87
N SER A 264 6.87 -29.15 3.50
CA SER A 264 6.72 -28.64 2.14
C SER A 264 7.98 -27.94 1.59
N ILE A 265 8.91 -27.52 2.46
CA ILE A 265 10.07 -26.72 2.09
C ILE A 265 11.33 -27.60 2.05
N SER A 266 11.94 -27.72 0.87
CA SER A 266 13.23 -28.44 0.73
C SER A 266 14.44 -27.60 1.10
N SER A 267 14.34 -26.28 0.95
CA SER A 267 15.42 -25.32 1.18
C SER A 267 14.86 -23.96 1.57
N LEU A 268 15.47 -23.31 2.56
CA LEU A 268 15.09 -21.96 2.99
C LEU A 268 15.59 -20.92 1.98
N PRO A 269 14.69 -20.15 1.32
CA PRO A 269 15.09 -19.03 0.48
C PRO A 269 15.68 -17.88 1.31
N GLU A 270 16.40 -16.98 0.65
CA GLU A 270 16.90 -15.75 1.29
C GLU A 270 15.73 -14.77 1.51
N PRO A 271 15.63 -14.08 2.67
CA PRO A 271 14.55 -13.13 2.93
C PRO A 271 14.49 -11.99 1.92
N GLN A 272 15.64 -11.63 1.33
CA GLN A 272 15.71 -10.57 0.34
C GLN A 272 14.87 -10.88 -0.92
N ASP A 273 14.74 -12.16 -1.26
CA ASP A 273 13.90 -12.61 -2.38
C ASP A 273 12.43 -12.24 -2.16
N PHE A 274 11.94 -12.28 -0.91
CA PHE A 274 10.54 -11.97 -0.58
C PHE A 274 10.23 -10.50 -0.91
N PHE A 275 11.13 -9.60 -0.50
CA PHE A 275 10.97 -8.17 -0.76
C PHE A 275 11.10 -7.83 -2.25
N GLU A 276 11.89 -8.61 -3.00
CA GLU A 276 11.96 -8.49 -4.46
C GLU A 276 10.65 -8.95 -5.13
N GLU A 277 10.08 -10.07 -4.70
CA GLU A 277 8.77 -10.55 -5.14
C GLU A 277 7.66 -9.52 -4.87
N GLU A 278 7.58 -9.00 -3.64
CA GLU A 278 6.65 -7.93 -3.28
C GLU A 278 6.83 -6.68 -4.16
N LYS A 279 8.09 -6.24 -4.36
CA LYS A 279 8.38 -5.06 -5.17
C LYS A 279 7.95 -5.24 -6.63
N VAL A 280 8.20 -6.43 -7.20
CA VAL A 280 7.75 -6.77 -8.55
C VAL A 280 6.23 -6.71 -8.64
N LEU A 281 5.52 -7.29 -7.67
CA LEU A 281 4.06 -7.28 -7.61
C LEU A 281 3.50 -5.85 -7.59
N ARG A 282 4.03 -4.99 -6.71
CA ARG A 282 3.60 -3.58 -6.61
C ARG A 282 3.90 -2.79 -7.88
N THR A 283 5.06 -3.02 -8.50
CA THR A 283 5.45 -2.35 -9.74
C THR A 283 4.51 -2.74 -10.89
N LEU A 284 4.20 -4.04 -11.03
CA LEU A 284 3.26 -4.53 -12.05
C LEU A 284 1.85 -3.94 -11.87
N ALA A 285 1.38 -3.85 -10.62
CA ALA A 285 0.09 -3.23 -10.31
C ALA A 285 0.08 -1.74 -10.67
N GLN A 286 1.13 -1.01 -10.30
CA GLN A 286 1.27 0.41 -10.61
C GLN A 286 1.29 0.64 -12.13
N ASP A 287 2.11 -0.11 -12.88
CA ASP A 287 2.19 -0.04 -14.34
C ASP A 287 0.83 -0.32 -15.01
N PHE A 288 0.02 -1.20 -14.43
CA PHE A 288 -1.33 -1.45 -14.90
C PHE A 288 -2.26 -0.27 -14.65
N LEU A 289 -2.26 0.29 -13.43
CA LEU A 289 -3.09 1.44 -13.07
C LEU A 289 -2.75 2.68 -13.89
N GLU A 290 -1.46 2.94 -14.14
CA GLU A 290 -1.03 4.07 -14.98
C GLU A 290 -1.53 3.92 -16.42
N ARG A 291 -1.45 2.71 -16.98
CA ARG A 291 -2.01 2.42 -18.32
C ARG A 291 -3.52 2.55 -18.35
N LYS A 292 -4.22 2.07 -17.32
CA LYS A 292 -5.68 2.21 -17.18
C LYS A 292 -6.08 3.69 -17.14
N ALA A 293 -5.44 4.48 -16.29
CA ALA A 293 -5.67 5.91 -16.17
C ALA A 293 -5.39 6.66 -17.49
N PHE A 294 -4.33 6.29 -18.21
CA PHE A 294 -4.04 6.85 -19.53
C PHE A 294 -5.19 6.60 -20.53
N PHE A 295 -5.70 5.37 -20.60
CA PHE A 295 -6.82 5.04 -21.49
C PHE A 295 -8.13 5.72 -21.08
N GLU A 296 -8.42 5.81 -19.79
CA GLU A 296 -9.59 6.52 -19.27
C GLU A 296 -9.52 8.02 -19.60
N ALA A 297 -8.34 8.63 -19.51
CA ALA A 297 -8.13 10.03 -19.90
C ALA A 297 -8.28 10.25 -21.42
N GLU A 298 -7.79 9.32 -22.25
CA GLU A 298 -7.96 9.37 -23.70
C GLU A 298 -9.45 9.23 -24.08
N GLU A 299 -10.17 8.32 -23.43
CA GLU A 299 -11.61 8.18 -23.60
C GLU A 299 -12.31 9.48 -23.21
N GLN A 300 -12.07 10.00 -22.01
CA GLN A 300 -12.68 11.23 -21.52
C GLN A 300 -12.42 12.42 -22.47
N ALA A 301 -11.20 12.57 -22.99
CA ALA A 301 -10.87 13.59 -23.99
C ALA A 301 -11.60 13.37 -25.33
N GLY A 302 -11.86 12.12 -25.72
CA GLY A 302 -12.72 11.77 -26.84
C GLY A 302 -14.15 12.24 -26.64
N TRP A 303 -14.74 11.93 -25.47
CA TRP A 303 -16.09 12.36 -25.11
C TRP A 303 -16.23 13.88 -25.06
N GLU A 304 -15.23 14.58 -24.52
CA GLU A 304 -15.23 16.05 -24.47
C GLU A 304 -15.16 16.69 -25.86
N ARG A 305 -14.40 16.09 -26.79
CA ARG A 305 -14.37 16.55 -28.19
C ARG A 305 -15.71 16.34 -28.87
N GLU A 306 -16.32 15.16 -28.74
CA GLU A 306 -17.62 14.86 -29.34
C GLU A 306 -18.72 15.78 -28.78
N MET A 307 -18.75 15.98 -27.46
CA MET A 307 -19.70 16.90 -26.82
C MET A 307 -19.53 18.34 -27.30
N ARG A 308 -18.29 18.79 -27.52
CA ARG A 308 -17.99 20.13 -28.06
C ARG A 308 -18.45 20.27 -29.50
N GLU A 309 -18.16 19.28 -30.36
CA GLU A 309 -18.61 19.27 -31.76
C GLU A 309 -20.14 19.25 -31.87
N GLU A 310 -20.83 18.46 -31.04
CA GLU A 310 -22.28 18.41 -31.04
C GLU A 310 -22.90 19.73 -30.56
N GLN A 311 -22.30 20.35 -29.54
CA GLN A 311 -22.70 21.70 -29.11
C GLN A 311 -22.50 22.73 -30.23
N GLU A 312 -21.40 22.64 -30.98
CA GLU A 312 -21.14 23.50 -32.14
C GLU A 312 -22.15 23.28 -33.27
N ARG A 313 -22.49 22.03 -33.60
CA ARG A 313 -23.54 21.70 -34.58
C ARG A 313 -24.89 22.28 -34.19
N LEU A 314 -25.26 22.21 -32.92
CA LEU A 314 -26.50 22.80 -32.42
C LEU A 314 -26.50 24.33 -32.50
N LEU A 315 -25.34 24.97 -32.31
CA LEU A 315 -25.20 26.41 -32.49
C LEU A 315 -25.27 26.81 -33.98
N ALA A 316 -24.61 26.06 -34.87
CA ALA A 316 -24.65 26.27 -36.30
C ALA A 316 -26.07 26.09 -36.86
N ALA A 317 -26.81 25.09 -36.40
CA ALA A 317 -28.21 24.87 -36.80
C ALA A 317 -29.17 25.96 -36.30
N LYS A 318 -28.82 26.68 -35.22
CA LYS A 318 -29.59 27.81 -34.69
C LYS A 318 -29.22 29.15 -35.31
N ALA A 319 -28.13 29.23 -36.05
CA ALA A 319 -27.75 30.47 -36.74
C ALA A 319 -28.89 30.83 -37.71
N PRO A 320 -29.49 32.04 -37.60
CA PRO A 320 -30.59 32.42 -38.47
C PRO A 320 -30.08 32.37 -39.91
N HIS A 321 -30.75 31.57 -40.75
CA HIS A 321 -30.57 31.63 -42.19
C HIS A 321 -30.79 33.09 -42.60
N SER A 322 -29.71 33.80 -42.93
CA SER A 322 -29.83 35.20 -43.32
C SER A 322 -30.62 35.23 -44.62
N ALA A 323 -31.89 35.64 -44.51
CA ALA A 323 -32.77 35.89 -45.63
C ALA A 323 -32.19 37.09 -46.39
N GLY A 324 -31.32 36.80 -47.35
CA GLY A 324 -30.54 37.82 -48.04
C GLY A 324 -29.90 37.27 -49.31
N THR A 325 -30.70 36.68 -50.19
CA THR A 325 -30.31 36.58 -51.61
C THR A 325 -31.46 37.10 -52.46
N PRO A 326 -31.27 38.21 -53.20
CA PRO A 326 -32.29 38.76 -54.09
C PRO A 326 -32.64 37.76 -55.20
N LEU A 327 -33.93 37.69 -55.54
CA LEU A 327 -34.44 36.95 -56.69
C LEU A 327 -33.69 37.34 -57.97
N GLU A 328 -33.04 36.38 -58.62
CA GLU A 328 -32.95 36.38 -60.08
C GLU A 328 -33.68 35.17 -60.65
N HIS A 329 -34.34 35.45 -61.76
CA HIS A 329 -35.53 34.82 -62.28
C HIS A 329 -35.12 34.02 -63.52
N VAL A 330 -34.98 32.69 -63.43
CA VAL A 330 -34.88 31.86 -64.65
C VAL A 330 -35.68 30.57 -64.50
N SER A 331 -36.57 30.41 -65.47
CA SER A 331 -37.58 29.39 -65.61
C SER A 331 -37.04 27.98 -65.86
N SER A 332 -37.90 27.01 -65.54
CA SER A 332 -38.31 25.91 -66.44
C SER A 332 -37.74 24.49 -66.18
N VAL A 333 -38.65 23.64 -65.68
CA VAL A 333 -38.94 22.25 -66.13
C VAL A 333 -38.32 21.06 -65.37
N SER A 334 -39.19 20.50 -64.53
CA SER A 334 -39.66 19.09 -64.48
C SER A 334 -38.95 18.00 -63.66
N HIS A 335 -39.73 17.54 -62.67
CA HIS A 335 -40.00 16.17 -62.21
C HIS A 335 -38.83 15.25 -61.81
N GLN A 336 -38.75 14.91 -60.51
CA GLN A 336 -39.37 13.69 -59.97
C GLN A 336 -39.26 13.64 -58.43
N ILE A 337 -40.32 13.09 -57.83
CA ILE A 337 -40.63 13.00 -56.41
C ILE A 337 -39.95 11.76 -55.83
N LEU A 338 -39.16 11.90 -54.76
CA LEU A 338 -38.89 10.82 -53.80
C LEU A 338 -38.77 11.42 -52.39
N THR A 339 -39.83 11.26 -51.61
CA THR A 339 -39.90 11.62 -50.18
C THR A 339 -39.17 10.57 -49.35
N SER A 340 -37.93 10.83 -48.94
CA SER A 340 -37.23 10.04 -47.93
C SER A 340 -37.52 10.60 -46.54
N LYS A 341 -38.12 9.78 -45.68
CA LYS A 341 -38.33 10.09 -44.25
C LYS A 341 -36.98 10.21 -43.55
N PRO A 342 -36.79 11.17 -42.62
CA PRO A 342 -35.61 11.19 -41.76
C PRO A 342 -35.69 9.97 -40.83
N GLY A 343 -34.95 8.92 -41.16
CA GLY A 343 -34.79 7.77 -40.31
C GLY A 343 -34.11 8.18 -39.00
N ASN A 344 -34.70 7.75 -37.88
CA ASN A 344 -34.08 7.77 -36.56
C ASN A 344 -32.79 6.93 -36.57
N ALA A 345 -31.71 7.46 -37.11
CA ALA A 345 -30.38 6.90 -36.97
C ALA A 345 -29.92 7.20 -35.54
N ARG A 346 -30.23 6.29 -34.62
CA ARG A 346 -29.52 6.23 -33.34
C ARG A 346 -28.02 6.07 -33.66
N PRO A 347 -27.12 6.85 -33.05
CA PRO A 347 -25.69 6.72 -33.32
C PRO A 347 -25.23 5.31 -32.92
N SER A 348 -24.79 4.50 -33.88
CA SER A 348 -24.27 3.15 -33.67
C SER A 348 -22.82 3.14 -33.15
N VAL A 349 -22.37 4.21 -32.48
CA VAL A 349 -20.94 4.51 -32.28
C VAL A 349 -20.36 3.87 -31.01
N PHE A 350 -21.18 3.26 -30.15
CA PHE A 350 -20.75 2.74 -28.84
C PHE A 350 -19.95 1.42 -28.84
N THR A 351 -19.58 0.84 -29.98
CA THR A 351 -18.93 -0.49 -30.04
C THR A 351 -17.44 -0.49 -30.34
N ARG A 352 -16.84 0.64 -30.76
CA ARG A 352 -15.50 0.62 -31.37
C ARG A 352 -14.34 0.41 -30.39
N VAL A 353 -14.37 1.04 -29.22
CA VAL A 353 -13.30 0.93 -28.21
C VAL A 353 -13.41 -0.39 -27.43
N ARG A 354 -14.64 -0.82 -27.13
CA ARG A 354 -14.94 -2.12 -26.50
C ARG A 354 -14.42 -3.32 -27.31
N GLU A 355 -14.42 -3.22 -28.64
CA GLU A 355 -13.80 -4.25 -29.49
C GLU A 355 -12.27 -4.20 -29.49
N HIS A 356 -11.65 -3.03 -29.27
CA HIS A 356 -10.19 -2.90 -29.35
C HIS A 356 -9.49 -3.59 -28.18
N PHE A 357 -10.03 -3.47 -26.97
CA PHE A 357 -9.54 -4.22 -25.80
C PHE A 357 -9.80 -5.72 -25.96
N ARG A 358 -11.00 -6.08 -26.45
CA ARG A 358 -11.39 -7.48 -26.69
C ARG A 358 -10.55 -8.19 -27.75
N ARG A 359 -10.08 -7.49 -28.78
CA ARG A 359 -9.22 -8.06 -29.83
C ARG A 359 -7.79 -8.27 -29.35
N ARG A 360 -7.22 -7.37 -28.53
CA ARG A 360 -5.85 -7.53 -28.02
C ARG A 360 -5.73 -8.58 -26.91
N SER A 361 -6.76 -8.76 -26.07
CA SER A 361 -6.77 -9.81 -25.04
C SER A 361 -7.06 -11.22 -25.60
N SER A 362 -7.49 -11.33 -26.87
CA SER A 362 -7.91 -12.59 -27.51
C SER A 362 -6.82 -13.25 -28.38
N GLU A 363 -5.62 -12.67 -28.50
CA GLU A 363 -4.56 -13.20 -29.37
C GLU A 363 -3.65 -14.26 -28.71
N LYS A 364 -4.00 -14.79 -27.55
CA LYS A 364 -3.27 -15.92 -26.93
C LYS A 364 -4.14 -17.18 -26.81
N SER A 365 -3.76 -18.18 -27.62
CA SER A 365 -4.02 -19.64 -27.61
C SER A 365 -5.46 -20.17 -27.44
N PRO A 366 -5.94 -21.05 -28.34
CA PRO A 366 -7.28 -21.65 -28.24
C PRO A 366 -7.24 -23.00 -27.51
N GLU A 367 -7.23 -23.01 -26.17
CA GLU A 367 -7.58 -24.23 -25.41
C GLU A 367 -8.48 -23.91 -24.21
N SER A 368 -9.57 -24.68 -24.08
CA SER A 368 -10.60 -24.71 -23.02
C SER A 368 -11.79 -23.72 -23.10
N HIS A 369 -12.79 -24.07 -23.91
CA HIS A 369 -14.11 -23.42 -23.94
C HIS A 369 -15.09 -24.05 -22.94
N SER A 370 -15.09 -23.63 -21.67
CA SER A 370 -16.27 -23.83 -20.80
C SER A 370 -16.45 -22.79 -19.70
N SER A 371 -15.40 -22.09 -19.25
CA SER A 371 -15.49 -21.09 -18.15
C SER A 371 -15.81 -19.64 -18.60
N LEU A 372 -15.60 -19.32 -19.89
CA LEU A 372 -15.59 -17.93 -20.41
C LEU A 372 -16.97 -17.26 -20.59
N LYS A 373 -18.08 -17.91 -20.24
CA LYS A 373 -19.43 -17.35 -20.40
C LYS A 373 -19.90 -16.53 -19.20
N GLN A 374 -19.32 -16.74 -18.01
CA GLN A 374 -19.76 -16.09 -16.77
C GLN A 374 -19.05 -14.73 -16.56
N SER A 375 -17.75 -14.62 -16.86
CA SER A 375 -16.99 -13.35 -16.86
C SER A 375 -17.55 -12.31 -17.85
N ARG A 376 -18.11 -12.74 -18.98
CA ARG A 376 -18.70 -11.85 -20.00
C ARG A 376 -19.93 -11.07 -19.50
N TYR A 377 -20.61 -11.53 -18.45
CA TYR A 377 -21.80 -10.88 -17.91
C TYR A 377 -21.47 -9.80 -16.86
N ASN A 378 -20.30 -9.87 -16.20
CA ASN A 378 -19.94 -8.95 -15.11
C ASN A 378 -19.31 -7.65 -15.63
N LEU A 379 -18.42 -7.70 -16.64
CA LEU A 379 -17.88 -6.49 -17.29
C LEU A 379 -18.97 -5.64 -17.95
N GLY A 380 -20.06 -6.24 -18.43
CA GLY A 380 -21.17 -5.47 -19.01
C GLY A 380 -21.95 -4.64 -17.98
N LYS A 381 -22.02 -5.09 -16.73
CA LYS A 381 -22.77 -4.43 -15.65
C LYS A 381 -21.96 -3.33 -14.96
N LEU A 382 -20.65 -3.53 -14.79
CA LEU A 382 -19.77 -2.56 -14.12
C LEU A 382 -19.76 -1.19 -14.84
N PHE A 383 -19.68 -1.19 -16.17
CA PHE A 383 -19.68 0.04 -16.99
C PHE A 383 -21.04 0.75 -17.07
N THR A 384 -22.15 0.04 -16.87
CA THR A 384 -23.46 0.69 -16.77
C THR A 384 -23.65 1.44 -15.45
N HIS A 385 -22.94 1.04 -14.39
CA HIS A 385 -23.05 1.65 -13.07
C HIS A 385 -22.24 2.94 -12.95
N THR A 386 -21.04 3.01 -13.56
CA THR A 386 -20.25 4.25 -13.68
C THR A 386 -20.99 5.31 -14.48
N ARG A 387 -21.69 4.90 -15.56
CA ARG A 387 -22.53 5.78 -16.39
C ARG A 387 -23.68 6.44 -15.61
N ALA A 388 -24.26 5.76 -14.62
CA ALA A 388 -25.30 6.33 -13.77
C ALA A 388 -24.74 7.37 -12.79
N ARG A 389 -23.56 7.11 -12.21
CA ARG A 389 -22.86 8.04 -11.30
C ARG A 389 -22.47 9.36 -11.98
N PHE A 390 -21.94 9.32 -13.20
CA PHE A 390 -21.53 10.54 -13.91
C PHE A 390 -22.70 11.42 -14.38
N SER A 391 -23.87 10.82 -14.66
CA SER A 391 -25.09 11.58 -14.99
C SER A 391 -25.60 12.39 -13.80
N THR A 392 -25.45 11.86 -12.58
CA THR A 392 -25.83 12.56 -11.34
C THR A 392 -24.82 13.64 -10.94
N GLU A 393 -23.53 13.42 -11.15
CA GLU A 393 -22.47 14.37 -10.82
C GLU A 393 -22.43 15.59 -11.74
N ALA A 394 -22.64 15.39 -13.06
CA ALA A 394 -22.75 16.47 -14.03
C ALA A 394 -23.95 17.40 -13.75
N ARG A 395 -25.02 16.88 -13.12
CA ARG A 395 -26.17 17.69 -12.66
C ARG A 395 -25.85 18.47 -11.38
N SER A 396 -24.96 17.96 -10.52
CA SER A 396 -24.52 18.62 -9.29
C SER A 396 -23.57 19.79 -9.56
N LEU A 397 -22.57 19.58 -10.43
CA LEU A 397 -21.59 20.63 -10.80
C LEU A 397 -22.22 21.82 -11.54
N LYS A 398 -23.31 21.57 -12.30
CA LYS A 398 -24.08 22.65 -12.96
C LYS A 398 -24.80 23.57 -11.97
N LYS A 399 -25.16 23.07 -10.78
CA LYS A 399 -25.75 23.88 -9.69
C LYS A 399 -24.70 24.69 -8.92
N GLN A 400 -23.47 24.19 -8.79
CA GLN A 400 -22.39 24.92 -8.10
C GLN A 400 -21.77 26.02 -8.98
N SER A 401 -21.66 25.79 -10.29
CA SER A 401 -21.17 26.79 -11.25
C SER A 401 -22.06 28.04 -11.35
N THR A 402 -23.35 27.93 -11.07
CA THR A 402 -24.28 29.07 -11.06
C THR A 402 -24.14 29.96 -9.82
N VAL A 403 -23.56 29.46 -8.73
CA VAL A 403 -23.36 30.20 -7.47
C VAL A 403 -22.06 31.01 -7.49
N LEU A 404 -21.00 30.50 -8.13
CA LEU A 404 -19.66 31.11 -8.11
C LEU A 404 -19.46 32.30 -9.08
N LYS A 405 -20.39 32.55 -10.02
CA LYS A 405 -20.29 33.69 -10.96
C LYS A 405 -20.70 35.05 -10.37
N LYS A 406 -21.08 35.13 -9.08
CA LYS A 406 -21.60 36.37 -8.46
C LYS A 406 -20.61 37.19 -7.65
N THR A 407 -19.37 36.77 -7.45
CA THR A 407 -18.45 37.50 -6.56
C THR A 407 -17.01 37.41 -7.04
N SER A 408 -16.52 38.45 -7.74
CA SER A 408 -15.09 38.84 -7.79
C SER A 408 -14.92 40.20 -8.50
N PRO A 409 -14.37 41.24 -7.84
CA PRO A 409 -13.94 42.48 -8.49
C PRO A 409 -12.45 42.44 -8.87
N SER A 410 -12.11 43.16 -9.94
CA SER A 410 -10.77 43.27 -10.53
C SER A 410 -9.84 44.21 -9.76
N VAL A 411 -8.58 43.84 -9.58
CA VAL A 411 -7.50 44.77 -9.20
C VAL A 411 -6.30 44.54 -10.11
N SER A 412 -5.91 45.62 -10.80
CA SER A 412 -4.73 45.76 -11.65
C SER A 412 -3.54 46.30 -10.86
N GLY A 413 -2.35 45.73 -11.03
CA GLY A 413 -1.10 46.26 -10.45
C GLY A 413 0.11 45.90 -11.29
N SER A 414 0.81 46.93 -11.77
CA SER A 414 2.00 46.94 -12.62
C SER A 414 3.28 46.89 -11.77
N LEU A 415 4.33 46.16 -12.20
CA LEU A 415 5.69 46.26 -11.66
C LEU A 415 6.76 46.00 -12.74
N ALA A 416 7.82 46.80 -12.70
CA ALA A 416 8.95 46.91 -13.63
C ALA A 416 10.13 45.96 -13.29
N PRO A 417 11.15 45.80 -14.16
CA PRO A 417 12.19 44.77 -14.03
C PRO A 417 13.50 45.31 -13.43
N LEU A 418 14.22 44.50 -12.66
CA LEU A 418 15.58 44.78 -12.19
C LEU A 418 16.56 43.62 -12.50
N GLU A 419 17.55 44.03 -13.28
CA GLU A 419 18.95 43.65 -13.50
C GLU A 419 19.57 42.37 -12.92
N THR A 420 20.35 41.75 -13.81
CA THR A 420 21.27 40.63 -13.66
C THR A 420 22.64 41.06 -13.13
N GLU A 421 23.20 40.33 -12.16
CA GLU A 421 24.64 40.37 -11.85
C GLU A 421 25.31 39.00 -12.04
N LYS A 422 26.44 39.05 -12.76
CA LYS A 422 27.42 37.98 -12.98
C LYS A 422 28.33 37.84 -11.76
N ILE A 423 28.56 36.61 -11.28
CA ILE A 423 29.72 36.32 -10.42
C ILE A 423 30.56 35.19 -11.03
N ILE A 424 31.83 35.53 -11.23
CA ILE A 424 32.95 34.72 -11.67
C ILE A 424 33.49 33.93 -10.48
N SER A 425 33.58 32.60 -10.57
CA SER A 425 34.33 31.78 -9.60
C SER A 425 35.56 31.13 -10.23
N LYS A 426 36.71 31.43 -9.64
CA LYS A 426 38.06 31.02 -10.03
C LYS A 426 38.32 29.55 -9.70
N SER A 427 38.89 28.85 -10.67
CA SER A 427 39.51 27.53 -10.59
C SER A 427 40.77 27.55 -9.71
N LYS A 428 40.92 26.56 -8.82
CA LYS A 428 42.21 26.24 -8.19
C LYS A 428 42.40 24.72 -8.10
N ARG A 429 43.51 24.28 -8.68
CA ARG A 429 44.00 22.90 -8.79
C ARG A 429 44.53 22.40 -7.44
N HIS A 430 44.40 21.11 -7.15
CA HIS A 430 45.46 20.32 -6.51
C HIS A 430 45.45 18.88 -7.04
N ARG A 431 46.67 18.34 -7.14
CA ARG A 431 47.10 17.08 -7.77
C ARG A 431 47.20 15.93 -6.74
N PRO A 432 47.42 14.67 -7.20
CA PRO A 432 46.99 13.45 -6.53
C PRO A 432 48.09 12.78 -5.70
N TRP A 433 47.69 11.95 -4.73
CA TRP A 433 48.56 10.98 -4.05
C TRP A 433 48.09 9.54 -4.28
N ALA A 434 49.05 8.62 -4.17
CA ALA A 434 49.14 7.39 -4.94
C ALA A 434 48.74 6.10 -4.18
N ARG A 435 48.53 5.08 -5.02
CA ARG A 435 48.53 3.61 -4.81
C ARG A 435 49.16 3.09 -3.50
N PHE A 436 48.50 2.09 -2.91
CA PHE A 436 49.13 0.81 -2.52
C PHE A 436 48.08 -0.32 -2.45
N SER A 437 48.47 -1.50 -2.94
CA SER A 437 47.89 -2.83 -2.74
C SER A 437 49.07 -3.81 -2.64
N PRO A 438 48.87 -5.11 -2.38
CA PRO A 438 48.24 -5.73 -1.21
C PRO A 438 49.23 -6.70 -0.53
N PHE A 439 48.84 -7.30 0.60
CA PHE A 439 49.48 -8.54 1.09
C PHE A 439 48.42 -9.56 1.50
N THR A 440 48.61 -10.76 0.95
CA THR A 440 47.97 -12.03 1.27
C THR A 440 48.96 -12.85 2.08
N ILE A 441 48.50 -13.58 3.09
CA ILE A 441 49.00 -14.92 3.47
C ILE A 441 47.79 -15.80 3.71
#